data_AF-A0AAN6S5X8-F1
#
_entry.id   AF-A0AAN6S5X8-F1
#
_cell.length_a   1.000
_cell.length_b   1.000
_cell.length_c   1.000
_cell.angle_alpha   90.00
_cell.angle_beta   90.00
_cell.angle_gamma   90.00
#
_symmetry.space_group_name_H-M   'P 1'
#
loop_
_entity.id
_entity.type
_entity.pdbx_description
1 polymer ?
#
loop_
_entity_poly.entity_id
_entity_poly.type
_entity_poly.pdbx_seq_one_letter_code
_entity_poly.pdbx_strand_id
1 'polypeptide(L)'
;MESLEPENDPMESCYCAVCGGPTFGVIFSSLDEKGVDRKPSYYDPEVVSPKDAEWTDEMVVIGHNQGTRRAFISGKGRNDNGAILVSPGDDPNFLDPRTNGLACYTAWSGQSPIFPIHSRCVTLLTRYMADMEDLPGIDLDILYLAFHRFAPCLPPTLKADLGQVCGRPGPWFRTYAWWCRRGEEFLVADPISLSENSVDLLRQTIRKPEFRVSPRPSRITNEILGKLPNEIVDTIVSLLNTPEMMNLCEASRAVHQALHHNNNPFWKKLIKEELPWFFELHDLIQDDELMRDRNWVAVLKWADEATTPALGMKAPWASLANRRRIWDCCKELVLPYYEAFSMFDGPLG
;
A
#
# COMPACT_ATOMS: atom_id res chain seq x y z
N MET A 1 -42.69 13.09 24.70
CA MET A 1 -42.32 11.73 24.26
C MET A 1 -41.54 11.91 22.98
N GLU A 2 -40.34 12.46 23.11
CA GLU A 2 -39.41 12.66 22.00
C GLU A 2 -38.82 11.30 21.65
N SER A 3 -38.91 10.95 20.38
CA SER A 3 -38.29 9.77 19.80
C SER A 3 -36.78 9.87 19.96
N LEU A 4 -36.22 9.03 20.81
CA LEU A 4 -34.80 8.71 20.80
C LEU A 4 -34.49 8.15 19.41
N GLU A 5 -33.70 8.89 18.63
CA GLU A 5 -33.03 8.36 17.45
C GLU A 5 -32.23 7.13 17.87
N PRO A 6 -32.17 6.06 17.05
CA PRO A 6 -31.42 4.87 17.42
C PRO A 6 -29.96 5.25 17.57
N GLU A 7 -29.42 5.12 18.78
CA GLU A 7 -27.99 5.00 19.01
C GLU A 7 -27.52 3.84 18.13
N ASN A 8 -26.83 4.14 17.03
CA ASN A 8 -26.20 3.14 16.18
C ASN A 8 -25.19 2.37 17.04
N ASP A 9 -25.59 1.20 17.51
CA ASP A 9 -24.73 0.17 18.09
C ASP A 9 -23.49 0.01 17.19
N PRO A 10 -22.27 -0.13 17.73
CA PRO A 10 -21.09 -0.37 16.91
C PRO A 10 -21.30 -1.66 16.11
N MET A 11 -21.56 -1.51 14.81
CA MET A 11 -21.55 -2.59 13.82
C MET A 11 -20.33 -3.47 14.08
N GLU A 12 -20.55 -4.79 14.24
CA GLU A 12 -19.46 -5.76 14.31
C GLU A 12 -18.55 -5.55 13.10
N SER A 13 -17.41 -4.89 13.33
CA SER A 13 -16.62 -4.36 12.24
C SER A 13 -15.77 -5.46 11.65
N CYS A 14 -15.99 -5.75 10.37
CA CYS A 14 -15.11 -6.59 9.59
C CYS A 14 -14.12 -5.71 8.81
N TYR A 15 -12.85 -6.09 8.80
CA TYR A 15 -11.78 -5.35 8.16
C TYR A 15 -11.13 -6.16 7.05
N CYS A 16 -10.43 -5.50 6.15
CA CYS A 16 -9.67 -6.15 5.09
C CYS A 16 -8.46 -6.92 5.65
N ALA A 17 -8.25 -8.14 5.19
CA ALA A 17 -7.19 -9.03 5.68
C ALA A 17 -5.80 -8.52 5.32
N VAL A 18 -5.67 -7.77 4.22
CA VAL A 18 -4.40 -7.18 3.76
C VAL A 18 -4.14 -5.86 4.48
N CYS A 19 -4.98 -4.85 4.23
CA CYS A 19 -4.70 -3.49 4.67
C CYS A 19 -5.24 -3.15 6.06
N GLY A 20 -6.09 -3.98 6.65
CA GLY A 20 -6.76 -3.68 7.93
C GLY A 20 -7.75 -2.51 7.87
N GLY A 21 -8.09 -2.02 6.67
CA GLY A 21 -9.08 -0.95 6.46
C GLY A 21 -10.53 -1.45 6.55
N PRO A 22 -11.50 -0.54 6.65
CA PRO A 22 -12.92 -0.87 6.77
C PRO A 22 -13.43 -1.54 5.49
N THR A 23 -14.32 -2.51 5.61
CA THR A 23 -14.97 -3.16 4.46
C THR A 23 -16.38 -2.63 4.21
N PHE A 24 -16.62 -1.37 4.55
CA PHE A 24 -17.91 -0.70 4.47
C PHE A 24 -17.70 0.77 4.09
N GLY A 25 -18.79 1.41 3.66
CA GLY A 25 -18.80 2.84 3.36
C GLY A 25 -18.49 3.69 4.60
N VAL A 26 -17.49 4.56 4.48
CA VAL A 26 -17.13 5.51 5.54
C VAL A 26 -18.01 6.76 5.50
N ILE A 27 -18.09 7.48 6.62
CA ILE A 27 -19.04 8.57 6.79
C ILE A 27 -18.31 9.92 6.73
N PHE A 28 -18.93 10.91 6.07
CA PHE A 28 -18.37 12.24 5.82
C PHE A 28 -19.22 13.34 6.46
N SER A 29 -18.57 14.41 6.93
CA SER A 29 -19.24 15.63 7.39
C SER A 29 -18.35 16.84 7.16
N SER A 30 -18.91 17.90 6.59
CA SER A 30 -18.25 19.22 6.55
C SER A 30 -18.27 19.88 7.94
N LEU A 31 -17.36 20.83 8.18
CA LEU A 31 -17.42 21.69 9.36
C LEU A 31 -18.63 22.63 9.26
N ASP A 32 -19.22 23.00 10.41
CA ASP A 32 -20.25 24.04 10.45
C ASP A 32 -19.64 25.45 10.27
N GLU A 33 -20.47 26.46 9.97
CA GLU A 33 -20.04 27.86 9.77
C GLU A 33 -19.25 28.46 10.94
N LYS A 34 -19.27 27.81 12.12
CA LYS A 34 -18.56 28.24 13.33
C LYS A 34 -17.26 27.47 13.57
N GLY A 35 -16.90 26.55 12.68
CA GLY A 35 -15.72 25.69 12.83
C GLY A 35 -15.79 24.78 14.06
N VAL A 36 -16.99 24.54 14.60
CA VAL A 36 -17.18 23.70 15.79
C VAL A 36 -17.46 22.28 15.34
N ASP A 37 -16.58 21.37 15.75
CA ASP A 37 -16.70 19.94 15.48
C ASP A 37 -17.87 19.36 16.29
N ARG A 38 -19.04 19.28 15.66
CA ARG A 38 -20.22 18.69 16.31
C ARG A 38 -20.18 17.16 16.30
N LYS A 39 -19.30 16.53 15.51
CA LYS A 39 -19.25 15.07 15.36
C LYS A 39 -17.83 14.59 14.99
N PRO A 40 -16.99 14.20 15.96
CA PRO A 40 -15.60 13.81 15.73
C PRO A 40 -15.39 12.47 14.99
N SER A 41 -16.47 11.78 14.59
CA SER A 41 -16.46 10.44 13.99
C SER A 41 -16.66 10.42 12.47
N TYR A 42 -16.25 11.48 11.75
CA TYR A 42 -16.52 11.67 10.31
C TYR A 42 -15.26 12.17 9.59
N TYR A 43 -15.05 11.76 8.34
CA TYR A 43 -13.98 12.29 7.50
C TYR A 43 -14.35 13.62 6.85
N ASP A 44 -13.34 14.43 6.51
CA ASP A 44 -13.52 15.68 5.79
C ASP A 44 -13.63 15.44 4.27
N PRO A 45 -14.78 15.75 3.64
CA PRO A 45 -14.97 15.55 2.19
C PRO A 45 -14.06 16.44 1.32
N GLU A 46 -13.46 17.50 1.88
CA GLU A 46 -12.47 18.33 1.18
C GLU A 46 -11.07 17.70 1.15
N VAL A 47 -10.80 16.74 2.03
CA VAL A 47 -9.50 16.04 2.12
C VAL A 47 -9.52 14.75 1.30
N VAL A 48 -10.58 13.96 1.45
CA VAL A 48 -10.87 12.76 0.65
C VAL A 48 -12.33 12.81 0.24
N SER A 49 -12.60 12.74 -1.06
CA SER A 49 -13.96 12.76 -1.55
C SER A 49 -14.67 11.43 -1.24
N PRO A 50 -16.01 11.41 -1.07
CA PRO A 50 -16.75 10.16 -0.93
C PRO A 50 -16.46 9.16 -2.05
N LYS A 51 -16.32 9.66 -3.29
CA LYS A 51 -15.97 8.86 -4.46
C LYS A 51 -14.60 8.19 -4.32
N ASP A 52 -13.61 8.90 -3.80
CA ASP A 52 -12.27 8.35 -3.59
C ASP A 52 -12.21 7.34 -2.44
N ALA A 53 -13.25 7.25 -1.61
CA ALA A 53 -13.37 6.26 -0.55
C ALA A 53 -14.32 5.10 -0.90
N GLU A 54 -15.05 5.14 -2.02
CA GLU A 54 -16.00 4.08 -2.43
C GLU A 54 -15.33 2.69 -2.52
N TRP A 55 -14.04 2.66 -2.84
CA TRP A 55 -13.27 1.40 -2.93
C TRP A 55 -13.24 0.62 -1.61
N THR A 56 -13.50 1.25 -0.45
CA THR A 56 -13.51 0.55 0.84
C THR A 56 -14.69 -0.42 0.98
N ASP A 57 -15.76 -0.23 0.20
CA ASP A 57 -16.91 -1.13 0.15
C ASP A 57 -16.74 -2.25 -0.91
N GLU A 58 -15.82 -2.05 -1.87
CA GLU A 58 -15.54 -3.03 -2.93
C GLU A 58 -14.56 -4.11 -2.48
N MET A 59 -15.08 -5.28 -2.10
CA MET A 59 -14.25 -6.41 -1.68
C MET A 59 -14.58 -7.73 -2.37
N VAL A 60 -13.67 -8.67 -2.21
CA VAL A 60 -13.82 -10.09 -2.51
C VAL A 60 -13.47 -10.88 -1.26
N VAL A 61 -13.82 -12.16 -1.25
CA VAL A 61 -13.52 -13.05 -0.14
C VAL A 61 -12.65 -14.19 -0.63
N ILE A 62 -11.59 -14.49 0.12
CA ILE A 62 -10.84 -15.74 -0.02
C ILE A 62 -11.31 -16.71 1.06
N GLY A 63 -11.72 -17.91 0.64
CA GLY A 63 -12.19 -18.96 1.53
C GLY A 63 -11.61 -20.31 1.14
N HIS A 64 -11.99 -21.35 1.88
CA HIS A 64 -11.60 -22.73 1.60
C HIS A 64 -12.84 -23.61 1.50
N ASN A 65 -13.00 -24.26 0.35
CA ASN A 65 -14.07 -25.20 0.09
C ASN A 65 -13.71 -26.57 0.67
N GLN A 66 -14.45 -27.01 1.68
CA GLN A 66 -14.21 -28.30 2.34
C GLN A 66 -14.51 -29.52 1.45
N GLY A 67 -15.41 -29.38 0.48
CA GLY A 67 -15.77 -30.45 -0.46
C GLY A 67 -14.69 -30.70 -1.50
N THR A 68 -14.13 -29.65 -2.10
CA THR A 68 -13.03 -29.76 -3.08
C THR A 68 -11.66 -29.77 -2.42
N ARG A 69 -11.56 -29.36 -1.15
CA ARG A 69 -10.30 -29.13 -0.40
C ARG A 69 -9.38 -28.13 -1.11
N ARG A 70 -9.99 -27.11 -1.73
CA ARG A 70 -9.32 -26.04 -2.45
C ARG A 70 -9.82 -24.69 -1.94
N ALA A 71 -8.93 -23.71 -1.93
CA ALA A 71 -9.25 -22.32 -1.75
C ALA A 71 -10.05 -21.81 -2.94
N PHE A 72 -10.81 -20.74 -2.70
CA PHE A 72 -11.56 -20.05 -3.72
C PHE A 72 -11.49 -18.54 -3.50
N ILE A 73 -11.70 -17.79 -4.58
CA ILE A 73 -12.00 -16.36 -4.53
C ILE A 73 -13.44 -16.10 -4.97
N SER A 74 -14.19 -15.30 -4.21
CA SER A 74 -15.56 -14.96 -4.55
C SER A 74 -15.65 -13.91 -5.67
N GLY A 75 -16.87 -13.70 -6.19
CA GLY A 75 -17.20 -12.47 -6.89
C GLY A 75 -17.27 -11.27 -5.94
N LYS A 76 -17.79 -10.14 -6.42
CA LYS A 76 -17.95 -8.92 -5.62
C LYS A 76 -18.75 -9.18 -4.35
N GLY A 77 -18.25 -8.68 -3.22
CA GLY A 77 -18.87 -8.74 -1.92
C GLY A 77 -19.13 -7.37 -1.32
N ARG A 78 -20.06 -7.34 -0.36
CA ARG A 78 -20.41 -6.17 0.46
C ARG A 78 -20.59 -6.58 1.92
N ASN A 79 -20.32 -5.67 2.84
CA ASN A 79 -20.54 -5.91 4.26
C ASN A 79 -22.00 -5.59 4.59
N ASP A 80 -22.67 -6.52 5.24
CA ASP A 80 -24.04 -6.39 5.74
C ASP A 80 -24.03 -6.72 7.23
N ASN A 81 -23.83 -5.69 8.06
CA ASN A 81 -23.83 -5.78 9.52
C ASN A 81 -22.88 -6.85 10.10
N GLY A 82 -21.64 -6.88 9.60
CA GLY A 82 -20.59 -7.79 10.08
C GLY A 82 -20.54 -9.13 9.33
N ALA A 83 -21.61 -9.50 8.62
CA ALA A 83 -21.60 -10.61 7.67
C ALA A 83 -21.18 -10.13 6.28
N ILE A 84 -20.45 -10.95 5.53
CA ILE A 84 -20.09 -10.62 4.15
C ILE A 84 -21.03 -11.36 3.19
N LEU A 85 -21.74 -10.57 2.37
CA LEU A 85 -22.55 -11.07 1.27
C LEU A 85 -21.72 -11.01 0.00
N VAL A 86 -21.58 -12.13 -0.71
CA VAL A 86 -20.79 -12.24 -1.93
C VAL A 86 -21.63 -12.73 -3.09
N SER A 87 -21.35 -12.21 -4.27
CA SER A 87 -21.88 -12.75 -5.52
C SER A 87 -21.05 -13.96 -5.96
N PRO A 88 -21.63 -14.92 -6.70
CA PRO A 88 -20.86 -15.95 -7.37
C PRO A 88 -19.82 -15.30 -8.29
N GLY A 89 -18.57 -15.76 -8.21
CA GLY A 89 -17.48 -15.37 -9.10
C GLY A 89 -17.25 -16.42 -10.19
N ASP A 90 -16.12 -16.31 -10.88
CA ASP A 90 -15.71 -17.26 -11.93
C ASP A 90 -14.96 -18.50 -11.38
N ASP A 91 -14.67 -18.52 -10.07
CA ASP A 91 -13.92 -19.61 -9.45
C ASP A 91 -14.78 -20.89 -9.33
N PRO A 92 -14.37 -22.01 -9.94
CA PRO A 92 -15.13 -23.26 -9.89
C PRO A 92 -15.19 -23.89 -8.49
N ASN A 93 -14.30 -23.49 -7.57
CA ASN A 93 -14.31 -23.94 -6.19
C ASN A 93 -15.22 -23.11 -5.29
N PHE A 94 -15.84 -22.04 -5.79
CA PHE A 94 -16.80 -21.25 -5.04
C PHE A 94 -18.08 -22.07 -4.76
N LEU A 95 -18.40 -22.27 -3.48
CA LEU A 95 -19.69 -22.80 -3.06
C LEU A 95 -20.64 -21.62 -2.88
N ASP A 96 -21.74 -21.60 -3.65
CA ASP A 96 -22.84 -20.65 -3.46
C ASP A 96 -23.30 -20.68 -1.99
N PRO A 97 -23.04 -19.63 -1.20
CA PRO A 97 -23.39 -19.58 0.20
C PRO A 97 -24.89 -19.33 0.27
N ARG A 98 -25.66 -20.41 0.12
CA ARG A 98 -27.10 -20.37 0.33
C ARG A 98 -27.35 -19.98 1.79
N THR A 99 -27.68 -18.70 1.95
CA THR A 99 -28.64 -18.10 2.89
C THR A 99 -28.21 -17.37 4.16
N ASN A 100 -26.96 -17.37 4.65
CA ASN A 100 -26.68 -16.71 5.96
C ASN A 100 -25.45 -15.79 6.07
N GLY A 101 -24.84 -15.37 4.96
CA GLY A 101 -23.61 -14.56 5.00
C GLY A 101 -22.42 -15.36 5.52
N LEU A 102 -21.21 -14.92 5.19
CA LEU A 102 -19.98 -15.62 5.56
C LEU A 102 -19.34 -15.01 6.80
N ALA A 103 -18.96 -15.85 7.78
CA ALA A 103 -18.30 -15.42 9.01
C ALA A 103 -16.80 -15.20 8.79
N CYS A 104 -16.34 -13.96 8.99
CA CYS A 104 -14.95 -13.57 8.80
C CYS A 104 -14.06 -13.99 9.96
N TYR A 105 -12.82 -14.36 9.62
CA TYR A 105 -11.70 -14.62 10.55
C TYR A 105 -11.93 -15.72 11.61
N THR A 106 -13.13 -16.29 11.70
CA THR A 106 -13.52 -17.21 12.76
C THR A 106 -14.28 -18.40 12.20
N ALA A 107 -13.86 -19.58 12.66
CA ALA A 107 -14.45 -20.86 12.33
C ALA A 107 -15.50 -21.25 13.39
N TRP A 108 -16.61 -20.52 13.49
CA TRP A 108 -17.69 -20.97 14.36
C TRP A 108 -18.27 -22.25 13.74
N SER A 109 -18.34 -23.35 14.50
CA SER A 109 -18.95 -24.63 14.09
C SER A 109 -18.28 -25.42 12.94
N GLY A 110 -16.94 -25.48 12.90
CA GLY A 110 -16.23 -26.40 11.99
C GLY A 110 -16.20 -25.95 10.53
N GLN A 111 -16.65 -24.72 10.24
CA GLN A 111 -16.44 -24.07 8.94
C GLN A 111 -15.04 -23.48 8.86
N SER A 112 -14.45 -23.46 7.66
CA SER A 112 -13.16 -22.81 7.43
C SER A 112 -13.34 -21.27 7.47
N PRO A 113 -12.44 -20.51 8.14
CA PRO A 113 -12.56 -19.06 8.19
C PRO A 113 -12.43 -18.48 6.78
N ILE A 114 -13.08 -17.35 6.55
CA ILE A 114 -12.95 -16.58 5.32
C ILE A 114 -12.27 -15.23 5.57
N PHE A 115 -11.60 -14.71 4.55
CA PHE A 115 -10.78 -13.51 4.61
C PHE A 115 -11.27 -12.50 3.57
N PRO A 116 -11.92 -11.40 3.98
CA PRO A 116 -12.32 -10.35 3.07
C PRO A 116 -11.12 -9.48 2.70
N ILE A 117 -11.04 -9.10 1.43
CA ILE A 117 -9.94 -8.32 0.87
C ILE A 117 -10.53 -7.30 -0.10
N HIS A 118 -10.14 -6.03 0.01
CA HIS A 118 -10.53 -5.04 -1.00
C HIS A 118 -10.02 -5.45 -2.37
N SER A 119 -10.83 -5.23 -3.40
CA SER A 119 -10.44 -5.51 -4.80
C SER A 119 -9.16 -4.76 -5.20
N ARG A 120 -8.98 -3.55 -4.65
CA ARG A 120 -7.76 -2.75 -4.81
C ARG A 120 -6.55 -3.36 -4.11
N CYS A 121 -6.73 -3.96 -2.93
CA CYS A 121 -5.65 -4.67 -2.23
C CYS A 121 -5.21 -5.93 -2.97
N VAL A 122 -6.13 -6.68 -3.61
CA VAL A 122 -5.79 -7.82 -4.48
C VAL A 122 -4.93 -7.36 -5.66
N THR A 123 -5.29 -6.24 -6.29
CA THR A 123 -4.49 -5.66 -7.38
C THR A 123 -3.07 -5.32 -6.93
N LEU A 124 -2.91 -4.68 -5.77
CA LEU A 124 -1.59 -4.34 -5.23
C LEU A 124 -0.78 -5.58 -4.83
N LEU A 125 -1.41 -6.58 -4.21
CA LEU A 125 -0.77 -7.85 -3.86
C LEU A 125 -0.29 -8.60 -5.10
N THR A 126 -1.11 -8.62 -6.16
CA THR A 126 -0.75 -9.25 -7.43
C THR A 126 0.41 -8.54 -8.10
N ARG A 127 0.41 -7.21 -8.08
CA ARG A 127 1.53 -6.42 -8.61
C ARG A 127 2.81 -6.68 -7.81
N TYR A 128 2.73 -6.68 -6.48
CA TYR A 128 3.86 -7.01 -5.62
C TYR A 128 4.45 -8.38 -5.95
N MET A 129 3.60 -9.41 -6.09
CA MET A 129 4.05 -10.77 -6.40
C MET A 129 4.60 -10.90 -7.83
N ALA A 130 4.06 -10.17 -8.80
CA ALA A 130 4.56 -10.18 -10.18
C ALA A 130 5.94 -9.51 -10.32
N ASP A 131 6.25 -8.55 -9.44
CA ASP A 131 7.58 -7.93 -9.37
C ASP A 131 8.64 -8.88 -8.74
N MET A 132 8.22 -10.03 -8.19
CA MET A 132 9.12 -11.07 -7.70
C MET A 132 9.37 -12.12 -8.80
N GLU A 133 10.60 -12.20 -9.31
CA GLU A 133 10.96 -13.08 -10.44
C GLU A 133 10.79 -14.59 -10.15
N ASP A 134 10.71 -14.98 -8.86
CA ASP A 134 10.73 -16.39 -8.42
C ASP A 134 9.34 -17.06 -8.32
N LEU A 135 8.23 -16.33 -8.54
CA LEU A 135 6.88 -16.87 -8.37
C LEU A 135 6.15 -17.09 -9.70
N PRO A 136 5.66 -18.31 -10.00
CA PRO A 136 4.91 -18.60 -11.23
C PRO A 136 3.48 -18.02 -11.25
N GLY A 137 3.11 -17.21 -10.26
CA GLY A 137 1.77 -16.65 -10.05
C GLY A 137 1.28 -16.84 -8.61
N ILE A 138 0.08 -16.33 -8.34
CA ILE A 138 -0.56 -16.49 -7.02
C ILE A 138 -1.31 -17.83 -6.98
N ASP A 139 -0.86 -18.73 -6.12
CA ASP A 139 -1.60 -19.91 -5.72
C ASP A 139 -2.57 -19.54 -4.58
N LEU A 140 -3.86 -19.66 -4.82
CA LEU A 140 -4.90 -19.32 -3.85
C LEU A 140 -4.89 -20.22 -2.61
N ASP A 141 -4.48 -21.49 -2.73
CA ASP A 141 -4.38 -22.41 -1.58
C ASP A 141 -3.29 -21.93 -0.62
N ILE A 142 -2.13 -21.59 -1.18
CA ILE A 142 -0.98 -21.10 -0.40
C ILE A 142 -1.29 -19.73 0.21
N LEU A 143 -1.95 -18.85 -0.55
CA LEU A 143 -2.39 -17.55 -0.06
C LEU A 143 -3.41 -17.69 1.08
N TYR A 144 -4.38 -18.61 0.95
CA TYR A 144 -5.33 -18.91 2.01
C TYR A 144 -4.61 -19.40 3.29
N LEU A 145 -3.64 -20.29 3.15
CA LEU A 145 -2.85 -20.80 4.28
C LEU A 145 -2.01 -19.70 4.93
N ALA A 146 -1.43 -18.80 4.14
CA ALA A 146 -0.69 -17.64 4.65
C ALA A 146 -1.61 -16.73 5.49
N PHE A 147 -2.82 -16.43 5.01
CA PHE A 147 -3.81 -15.68 5.79
C PHE A 147 -4.26 -16.44 7.05
N HIS A 148 -4.50 -17.74 6.93
CA HIS A 148 -4.90 -18.57 8.05
C HIS A 148 -3.83 -18.62 9.15
N ARG A 149 -2.54 -18.58 8.81
CA ARG A 149 -1.43 -18.52 9.78
C ARG A 149 -1.45 -17.23 10.60
N PHE A 150 -1.94 -16.13 10.03
CA PHE A 150 -2.10 -14.87 10.73
C PHE A 150 -3.49 -14.68 11.35
N ALA A 151 -4.45 -15.57 11.10
CA ALA A 151 -5.79 -15.44 11.64
C ALA A 151 -5.73 -15.49 13.18
N PRO A 152 -6.19 -14.45 13.90
CA PRO A 152 -6.23 -14.50 15.35
C PRO A 152 -7.28 -15.52 15.82
N CYS A 153 -7.19 -15.94 17.08
CA CYS A 153 -8.25 -16.73 17.72
C CYS A 153 -9.55 -15.92 17.95
N LEU A 154 -9.52 -14.58 17.81
CA LEU A 154 -10.66 -13.68 18.02
C LEU A 154 -10.65 -12.51 17.01
N PRO A 155 -11.82 -12.04 16.51
CA PRO A 155 -11.97 -10.96 15.52
C PRO A 155 -11.30 -9.64 15.96
N PRO A 156 -11.05 -8.66 15.04
CA PRO A 156 -11.57 -8.57 13.66
C PRO A 156 -10.51 -8.42 12.53
N THR A 157 -9.22 -8.65 12.81
CA THR A 157 -8.13 -8.52 11.82
C THR A 157 -7.08 -9.61 11.98
N LEU A 158 -6.29 -9.90 10.95
CA LEU A 158 -5.07 -10.70 11.08
C LEU A 158 -4.11 -10.14 12.16
N LYS A 159 -3.43 -11.04 12.90
CA LYS A 159 -2.64 -10.79 14.12
C LYS A 159 -1.64 -9.62 13.99
N ALA A 160 -1.47 -8.93 15.12
CA ALA A 160 -0.98 -7.56 15.28
C ALA A 160 0.50 -7.24 14.95
N ASP A 161 1.35 -8.19 14.53
CA ASP A 161 2.76 -7.87 14.20
C ASP A 161 2.92 -7.24 12.80
N LEU A 162 1.88 -7.28 11.97
CA LEU A 162 1.78 -6.48 10.74
C LEU A 162 1.60 -4.96 11.01
N GLY A 163 1.47 -4.58 12.29
CA GLY A 163 0.93 -3.28 12.70
C GLY A 163 1.96 -2.22 13.09
N GLN A 164 3.20 -2.60 13.41
CA GLN A 164 4.21 -1.63 13.85
C GLN A 164 4.99 -1.00 12.68
N VAL A 165 5.06 -1.71 11.55
CA VAL A 165 5.81 -1.29 10.36
C VAL A 165 4.90 -0.61 9.33
N CYS A 166 3.63 -1.03 9.24
CA CYS A 166 2.71 -0.65 8.15
C CYS A 166 1.77 0.52 8.47
N GLY A 167 2.11 1.42 9.41
CA GLY A 167 1.27 2.58 9.74
C GLY A 167 -0.21 2.23 9.99
N ARG A 168 -0.48 1.03 10.54
CA ARG A 168 -1.86 0.64 10.85
C ARG A 168 -2.43 1.67 11.82
N PRO A 169 -3.73 1.99 11.71
CA PRO A 169 -4.42 2.71 12.77
C PRO A 169 -4.08 2.02 14.10
N GLY A 170 -3.48 2.78 15.03
CA GLY A 170 -2.65 2.26 16.13
C GLY A 170 -3.34 1.28 17.09
N PRO A 171 -2.71 0.90 18.22
CA PRO A 171 -3.22 -0.11 19.17
C PRO A 171 -4.62 0.16 19.76
N TRP A 172 -5.23 1.32 19.47
CA TRP A 172 -6.59 1.73 19.82
C TRP A 172 -7.69 1.15 18.90
N PHE A 173 -7.33 0.64 17.72
CA PHE A 173 -8.26 0.00 16.78
C PHE A 173 -8.44 -1.51 17.06
N ARG A 174 -8.01 -1.94 18.26
CA ARG A 174 -8.43 -3.20 18.91
C ARG A 174 -9.85 -3.11 19.50
N THR A 175 -10.62 -2.10 19.09
CA THR A 175 -12.02 -1.93 19.46
C THR A 175 -12.87 -2.48 18.32
N TYR A 176 -14.04 -3.02 18.65
CA TYR A 176 -14.98 -3.66 17.70
C TYR A 176 -15.55 -2.71 16.62
N ALA A 177 -15.04 -1.47 16.50
CA ALA A 177 -15.60 -0.39 15.69
C ALA A 177 -14.53 0.44 14.98
N TRP A 178 -14.75 0.74 13.69
CA TRP A 178 -13.98 1.74 12.95
C TRP A 178 -14.45 3.15 13.33
N TRP A 179 -13.52 4.04 13.65
CA TRP A 179 -13.82 5.44 13.94
C TRP A 179 -13.20 6.31 12.85
N CYS A 180 -14.04 7.01 12.07
CA CYS A 180 -13.52 7.97 11.10
C CYS A 180 -12.92 9.16 11.86
N ARG A 181 -11.63 9.43 11.66
CA ARG A 181 -10.90 10.49 12.35
C ARG A 181 -10.36 11.50 11.36
N ARG A 182 -10.66 12.78 11.59
CA ARG A 182 -10.09 13.88 10.81
C ARG A 182 -8.56 13.86 10.89
N GLY A 183 -7.90 13.99 9.75
CA GLY A 183 -6.46 13.82 9.58
C GLY A 183 -6.02 12.40 9.22
N GLU A 184 -6.84 11.36 9.46
CA GLU A 184 -6.52 9.97 9.08
C GLU A 184 -7.14 9.58 7.73
N GLU A 185 -7.58 10.54 6.92
CA GLU A 185 -8.25 10.28 5.63
C GLU A 185 -7.37 9.51 4.65
N PHE A 186 -6.04 9.60 4.78
CA PHE A 186 -5.12 8.81 3.97
C PHE A 186 -5.34 7.31 4.11
N LEU A 187 -5.92 6.80 5.20
CA LEU A 187 -6.22 5.37 5.36
C LEU A 187 -7.31 4.87 4.39
N VAL A 188 -8.16 5.79 3.91
CA VAL A 188 -9.33 5.50 3.08
C VAL A 188 -9.26 6.15 1.70
N ALA A 189 -8.20 6.89 1.39
CA ALA A 189 -7.95 7.42 0.04
C ALA A 189 -7.68 6.28 -0.95
N ASP A 190 -8.25 6.32 -2.17
CA ASP A 190 -8.04 5.29 -3.20
C ASP A 190 -6.53 5.09 -3.44
N PRO A 191 -5.97 3.90 -3.15
CA PRO A 191 -4.56 3.64 -3.28
C PRO A 191 -4.13 3.34 -4.72
N ILE A 192 -5.03 3.24 -5.70
CA ILE A 192 -4.70 2.90 -7.08
C ILE A 192 -4.98 4.07 -8.01
N SER A 193 -6.18 4.65 -7.92
CA SER A 193 -6.64 5.61 -8.92
C SER A 193 -6.12 7.02 -8.58
N LEU A 194 -5.07 7.46 -9.25
CA LEU A 194 -4.67 8.87 -9.25
C LEU A 194 -5.30 9.60 -10.43
N SER A 195 -5.83 10.80 -10.19
CA SER A 195 -6.40 11.63 -11.26
C SER A 195 -5.32 12.15 -12.20
N GLU A 196 -5.65 12.47 -13.46
CA GLU A 196 -4.70 13.08 -14.40
C GLU A 196 -4.09 14.37 -13.84
N ASN A 197 -4.91 15.20 -13.18
CA ASN A 197 -4.47 16.42 -12.49
C ASN A 197 -3.43 16.13 -11.39
N SER A 198 -3.57 15.00 -10.70
CA SER A 198 -2.60 14.55 -9.69
C SER A 198 -1.24 14.23 -10.32
N VAL A 199 -1.24 13.49 -11.44
CA VAL A 199 0.00 13.17 -12.16
C VAL A 199 0.66 14.43 -12.72
N ASP A 200 -0.13 15.37 -13.23
CA ASP A 200 0.39 16.67 -13.67
C ASP A 200 0.97 17.49 -12.52
N LEU A 201 0.38 17.44 -11.32
CA LEU A 201 0.96 18.07 -10.13
C LEU A 201 2.31 17.45 -9.76
N LEU A 202 2.47 16.13 -9.86
CA LEU A 202 3.77 15.46 -9.65
C LEU A 202 4.81 15.98 -10.64
N ARG A 203 4.45 15.99 -11.92
CA ARG A 203 5.30 16.49 -13.01
C ARG A 203 5.70 17.95 -12.80
N GLN A 204 4.75 18.80 -12.42
CA GLN A 204 5.01 20.22 -12.11
C GLN A 204 5.93 20.37 -10.89
N THR A 205 5.79 19.50 -9.89
CA THR A 205 6.65 19.52 -8.70
C THR A 205 8.10 19.22 -9.07
N ILE A 206 8.36 18.17 -9.86
CA ILE A 206 9.72 17.83 -10.33
C ILE A 206 10.34 18.96 -11.17
N ARG A 207 9.52 19.72 -11.91
CA ARG A 207 10.00 20.87 -12.71
C ARG A 207 10.46 22.07 -11.87
N LYS A 208 10.13 22.12 -10.58
CA LYS A 208 10.49 23.26 -9.73
C LYS A 208 12.01 23.49 -9.71
N PRO A 209 12.46 24.75 -9.53
CA PRO A 209 13.88 25.08 -9.49
C PRO A 209 14.66 24.35 -8.38
N GLU A 210 14.00 24.02 -7.28
CA GLU A 210 14.56 23.29 -6.13
C GLU A 210 15.14 21.92 -6.52
N PHE A 211 14.61 21.30 -7.57
CA PHE A 211 15.09 20.01 -8.08
C PHE A 211 16.19 20.15 -9.14
N ARG A 212 16.68 21.36 -9.46
CA ARG A 212 17.80 21.51 -10.40
C ARG A 212 19.11 21.10 -9.74
N VAL A 213 20.00 20.49 -10.52
CA VAL A 213 21.39 20.31 -10.08
C VAL A 213 22.03 21.68 -9.89
N SER A 214 22.47 21.96 -8.67
CA SER A 214 23.25 23.17 -8.38
C SER A 214 24.70 22.97 -8.80
N PRO A 215 25.27 23.83 -9.65
CA PRO A 215 26.68 23.74 -10.01
C PRO A 215 27.53 23.99 -8.74
N ARG A 216 28.21 22.96 -8.25
CA ARG A 216 29.14 23.09 -7.12
C ARG A 216 30.53 23.49 -7.63
N PRO A 217 31.13 24.59 -7.12
CA PRO A 217 32.53 24.90 -7.41
C PRO A 217 33.44 23.88 -6.71
N SER A 218 34.31 23.21 -7.48
CA SER A 218 35.19 22.16 -6.97
C SER A 218 36.45 22.73 -6.30
N ARG A 219 36.86 22.16 -5.15
CA ARG A 219 38.14 22.46 -4.48
C ARG A 219 39.25 21.43 -4.76
N ILE A 220 38.95 20.27 -5.34
CA ILE A 220 39.89 19.15 -5.50
C ILE A 220 40.01 18.77 -6.99
N THR A 221 41.23 18.82 -7.52
CA THR A 221 41.54 18.59 -8.95
C THR A 221 42.14 17.21 -9.24
N ASN A 222 42.53 16.44 -8.21
CA ASN A 222 43.18 15.13 -8.34
C ASN A 222 42.39 14.05 -7.57
N GLU A 223 41.43 13.39 -8.22
CA GLU A 223 40.59 12.36 -7.59
C GLU A 223 40.89 10.97 -8.14
N ILE A 224 41.12 10.00 -7.23
CA ILE A 224 41.38 8.59 -7.56
C ILE A 224 40.14 7.93 -8.17
N LEU A 225 38.95 8.24 -7.64
CA LEU A 225 37.68 7.70 -8.13
C LEU A 225 37.37 8.16 -9.57
N GLY A 226 37.86 9.33 -9.98
CA GLY A 226 37.73 9.80 -11.37
C GLY A 226 38.59 9.07 -12.39
N LYS A 227 39.42 8.12 -11.94
CA LYS A 227 40.18 7.22 -12.82
C LYS A 227 39.49 5.87 -13.01
N LEU A 228 38.41 5.60 -12.27
CA LEU A 228 37.66 4.36 -12.37
C LEU A 228 36.64 4.46 -13.52
N PRO A 229 36.35 3.35 -14.21
CA PRO A 229 35.19 3.25 -15.10
C PRO A 229 33.88 3.52 -14.33
N ASN A 230 32.89 4.10 -15.01
CA ASN A 230 31.60 4.43 -14.38
C ASN A 230 30.90 3.21 -13.81
N GLU A 231 31.06 2.04 -14.42
CA GLU A 231 30.46 0.78 -13.97
C GLU A 231 30.98 0.36 -12.59
N ILE A 232 32.26 0.65 -12.30
CA ILE A 232 32.86 0.38 -10.99
C ILE A 232 32.35 1.40 -9.97
N VAL A 233 32.20 2.66 -10.36
CA VAL A 233 31.62 3.69 -9.50
C VAL A 233 30.17 3.34 -9.15
N ASP A 234 29.37 2.94 -10.12
CA ASP A 234 27.98 2.51 -9.93
C ASP A 234 27.91 1.29 -9.00
N THR A 235 28.83 0.32 -9.16
CA THR A 235 28.92 -0.85 -8.27
C THR A 235 29.24 -0.42 -6.84
N ILE A 236 30.24 0.45 -6.63
CA ILE A 236 30.59 0.97 -5.29
C ILE A 236 29.39 1.67 -4.66
N VAL A 237 28.72 2.54 -5.42
CA VAL A 237 27.58 3.32 -4.93
C VAL A 237 26.39 2.41 -4.60
N SER A 238 26.17 1.34 -5.38
CA SER A 238 25.09 0.36 -5.10
C SER A 238 25.27 -0.43 -3.81
N LEU A 239 26.47 -0.41 -3.21
CA LEU A 239 26.75 -1.05 -1.92
C LEU A 239 26.49 -0.11 -0.72
N LEU A 240 26.18 1.16 -0.97
CA LEU A 240 26.00 2.19 0.06
C LEU A 240 24.52 2.45 0.30
N ASN A 241 24.16 2.77 1.55
CA ASN A 241 22.84 3.33 1.82
C ASN A 241 22.75 4.79 1.30
N THR A 242 21.53 5.31 1.18
CA THR A 242 21.28 6.66 0.67
C THR A 242 22.10 7.75 1.38
N PRO A 243 22.18 7.80 2.73
CA PRO A 243 23.06 8.74 3.44
C PRO A 243 24.56 8.63 3.09
N GLU A 244 25.10 7.41 3.00
CA GLU A 244 26.50 7.16 2.66
C GLU A 244 26.83 7.52 1.21
N MET A 245 25.95 7.16 0.28
CA MET A 245 26.03 7.59 -1.11
C MET A 245 26.08 9.11 -1.20
N MET A 246 25.24 9.80 -0.41
CA MET A 246 25.25 11.26 -0.37
C MET A 246 26.57 11.82 0.13
N ASN A 247 27.10 11.29 1.23
CA ASN A 247 28.41 11.71 1.74
C ASN A 247 29.52 11.48 0.70
N LEU A 248 29.45 10.39 -0.07
CA LEU A 248 30.40 10.12 -1.15
C LEU A 248 30.26 11.11 -2.32
N CYS A 249 29.03 11.45 -2.72
CA CYS A 249 28.75 12.52 -3.69
C CYS A 249 29.27 13.88 -3.22
N GLU A 250 29.22 14.15 -1.91
CA GLU A 250 29.76 15.39 -1.35
C GLU A 250 31.30 15.40 -1.33
N ALA A 251 31.91 14.23 -1.14
CA ALA A 251 33.36 14.06 -1.03
C ALA A 251 34.09 13.92 -2.37
N SER A 252 33.42 13.44 -3.43
CA SER A 252 34.03 13.19 -4.74
C SER A 252 33.25 13.81 -5.90
N ARG A 253 33.93 14.69 -6.66
CA ARG A 253 33.44 15.27 -7.91
C ARG A 253 33.19 14.21 -8.98
N ALA A 254 34.08 13.22 -9.10
CA ALA A 254 33.93 12.17 -10.08
C ALA A 254 32.64 11.37 -9.87
N VAL A 255 32.39 10.98 -8.61
CA VAL A 255 31.15 10.28 -8.23
C VAL A 255 29.93 11.19 -8.42
N HIS A 256 30.03 12.46 -8.02
CA HIS A 256 28.98 13.45 -8.25
C HIS A 256 28.63 13.56 -9.74
N GLN A 257 29.63 13.72 -10.62
CA GLN A 257 29.41 13.83 -12.05
C GLN A 257 28.83 12.55 -12.65
N ALA A 258 29.38 11.39 -12.29
CA ALA A 258 28.89 10.08 -12.73
C ALA A 258 27.40 9.90 -12.40
N LEU A 259 27.01 10.22 -11.17
CA LEU A 259 25.64 10.07 -10.71
C LEU A 259 24.68 11.15 -11.24
N HIS A 260 25.16 12.35 -11.56
CA HIS A 260 24.33 13.43 -12.08
C HIS A 260 24.31 13.52 -13.62
N HIS A 261 24.85 12.52 -14.33
CA HIS A 261 24.66 12.42 -15.77
C HIS A 261 23.17 12.26 -16.13
N ASN A 262 22.71 13.05 -17.10
CA ASN A 262 21.35 12.96 -17.65
C ASN A 262 21.17 11.57 -18.29
N ASN A 263 20.06 10.89 -17.93
CA ASN A 263 19.75 9.50 -18.29
C ASN A 263 20.65 8.44 -17.62
N ASN A 264 20.56 8.34 -16.29
CA ASN A 264 21.31 7.36 -15.52
C ASN A 264 20.44 6.13 -15.17
N PRO A 265 20.71 4.94 -15.75
CA PRO A 265 20.01 3.70 -15.43
C PRO A 265 20.09 3.32 -13.95
N PHE A 266 21.18 3.69 -13.25
CA PHE A 266 21.34 3.46 -11.82
C PHE A 266 20.21 4.10 -11.02
N TRP A 267 19.93 5.40 -11.22
CA TRP A 267 18.87 6.08 -10.48
C TRP A 267 17.48 5.57 -10.84
N LYS A 268 17.26 5.23 -12.12
CA LYS A 268 16.00 4.64 -12.57
C LYS A 268 15.75 3.30 -11.86
N LYS A 269 16.79 2.48 -11.68
CA LYS A 269 16.74 1.23 -10.92
C LYS A 269 16.54 1.48 -9.42
N LEU A 270 17.37 2.33 -8.81
CA LEU A 270 17.31 2.63 -7.37
C LEU A 270 15.95 3.18 -6.95
N ILE A 271 15.36 4.12 -7.71
CA ILE A 271 14.03 4.66 -7.40
C ILE A 271 12.94 3.56 -7.47
N LYS A 272 13.05 2.63 -8.41
CA LYS A 272 12.11 1.50 -8.50
C LYS A 272 12.26 0.55 -7.31
N GLU A 273 13.47 0.29 -6.86
CA GLU A 273 13.76 -0.59 -5.71
C GLU A 273 13.39 0.04 -4.36
N GLU A 274 13.68 1.33 -4.18
CA GLU A 274 13.43 2.05 -2.92
C GLU A 274 11.97 2.52 -2.79
N LEU A 275 11.32 2.85 -3.91
CA LEU A 275 9.94 3.35 -3.94
C LEU A 275 9.05 2.50 -4.87
N PRO A 276 8.94 1.18 -4.66
CA PRO A 276 8.22 0.28 -5.57
C PRO A 276 6.72 0.57 -5.67
N TRP A 277 6.12 1.18 -4.66
CA TRP A 277 4.72 1.62 -4.68
C TRP A 277 4.47 2.86 -5.56
N PHE A 278 5.50 3.64 -5.91
CA PHE A 278 5.32 4.94 -6.57
C PHE A 278 5.33 4.84 -8.11
N PHE A 279 4.33 4.14 -8.64
CA PHE A 279 4.22 3.80 -10.07
C PHE A 279 4.31 5.01 -11.01
N GLU A 280 3.65 6.11 -10.66
CA GLU A 280 3.62 7.31 -11.50
C GLU A 280 5.01 7.96 -11.57
N LEU A 281 5.79 7.90 -10.49
CA LEU A 281 7.17 8.37 -10.52
C LEU A 281 8.02 7.49 -11.43
N HIS A 282 7.80 6.17 -11.47
CA HIS A 282 8.54 5.26 -12.35
C HIS A 282 8.35 5.60 -13.83
N ASP A 283 7.17 6.06 -14.21
CA ASP A 283 6.86 6.55 -15.56
C ASP A 283 7.50 7.92 -15.81
N LEU A 284 7.37 8.85 -14.86
CA LEU A 284 7.93 10.21 -14.97
C LEU A 284 9.45 10.21 -15.11
N ILE A 285 10.16 9.31 -14.42
CA ILE A 285 11.62 9.23 -14.54
C ILE A 285 12.10 8.62 -15.87
N GLN A 286 11.21 8.01 -16.67
CA GLN A 286 11.55 7.61 -18.05
C GLN A 286 11.55 8.79 -19.02
N ASP A 287 10.93 9.91 -18.66
CA ASP A 287 10.93 11.13 -19.47
C ASP A 287 12.27 11.87 -19.32
N ASP A 288 13.18 11.61 -20.26
CA ASP A 288 14.53 12.22 -20.28
C ASP A 288 14.49 13.75 -20.45
N GLU A 289 13.41 14.34 -21.01
CA GLU A 289 13.23 15.79 -21.09
C GLU A 289 12.85 16.36 -19.71
N LEU A 290 11.94 15.70 -18.99
CA LEU A 290 11.55 16.09 -17.63
C LEU A 290 12.74 15.98 -16.66
N MET A 291 13.50 14.90 -16.77
CA MET A 291 14.64 14.61 -15.89
C MET A 291 15.93 15.33 -16.27
N ARG A 292 15.93 16.08 -17.38
CA ARG A 292 17.08 16.90 -17.79
C ARG A 292 17.47 17.90 -16.68
N ASP A 293 18.73 17.81 -16.28
CA ASP A 293 19.36 18.64 -15.26
C ASP A 293 18.67 18.57 -13.89
N ARG A 294 17.91 17.48 -13.64
CA ARG A 294 17.28 17.20 -12.36
C ARG A 294 18.25 16.54 -11.40
N ASN A 295 18.13 16.91 -10.14
CA ASN A 295 18.81 16.28 -9.03
C ASN A 295 18.03 15.03 -8.60
N TRP A 296 18.47 13.87 -9.09
CA TRP A 296 17.88 12.56 -8.77
C TRP A 296 17.76 12.29 -7.27
N VAL A 297 18.73 12.70 -6.46
CA VAL A 297 18.68 12.57 -5.01
C VAL A 297 17.51 13.38 -4.44
N ALA A 298 17.38 14.64 -4.87
CA ALA A 298 16.33 15.51 -4.37
C ALA A 298 14.95 14.93 -4.72
N VAL A 299 14.80 14.37 -5.92
CA VAL A 299 13.59 13.67 -6.34
C VAL A 299 13.32 12.44 -5.48
N LEU A 300 14.31 11.57 -5.25
CA LEU A 300 14.17 10.39 -4.39
C LEU A 300 13.74 10.76 -2.96
N LYS A 301 14.44 11.71 -2.33
CA LYS A 301 14.14 12.17 -0.96
C LYS A 301 12.74 12.78 -0.87
N TRP A 302 12.41 13.68 -1.78
CA TRP A 302 11.09 14.28 -1.83
C TRP A 302 10.00 13.24 -1.99
N ALA A 303 10.20 12.25 -2.87
CA ALA A 303 9.20 11.23 -3.13
C ALA A 303 8.99 10.30 -1.92
N ASP A 304 10.07 9.94 -1.22
CA ASP A 304 9.98 9.19 0.04
C ASP A 304 9.24 10.00 1.12
N GLU A 305 9.64 11.24 1.35
CA GLU A 305 9.04 12.14 2.34
C GLU A 305 7.56 12.43 2.04
N ALA A 306 7.24 12.76 0.79
CA ALA A 306 5.88 13.13 0.37
C ALA A 306 4.89 11.96 0.40
N THR A 307 5.39 10.72 0.34
CA THR A 307 4.56 9.50 0.41
C THR A 307 4.62 8.81 1.76
N THR A 308 5.38 9.34 2.72
CA THR A 308 5.39 8.83 4.10
C THR A 308 4.05 9.12 4.77
N PRO A 309 3.35 8.11 5.32
CA PRO A 309 2.07 8.31 5.99
C PRO A 309 2.15 9.31 7.15
N ALA A 310 1.29 10.32 7.11
CA ALA A 310 1.19 11.37 8.10
C ALA A 310 -0.26 11.85 8.27
N LEU A 311 -0.57 12.46 9.41
CA LEU A 311 -1.89 13.04 9.64
C LEU A 311 -2.09 14.30 8.78
N GLY A 312 -3.31 14.46 8.27
CA GLY A 312 -3.72 15.64 7.49
C GLY A 312 -3.21 15.65 6.05
N MET A 313 -2.74 14.50 5.53
CA MET A 313 -2.35 14.38 4.13
C MET A 313 -3.55 14.62 3.22
N LYS A 314 -3.30 15.38 2.14
CA LYS A 314 -4.30 15.67 1.10
C LYS A 314 -3.96 14.91 -0.18
N ALA A 315 -4.94 14.76 -1.07
CA ALA A 315 -4.68 14.27 -2.42
C ALA A 315 -3.62 15.14 -3.13
N PRO A 316 -2.72 14.54 -3.92
CA PRO A 316 -2.59 13.10 -4.21
C PRO A 316 -1.76 12.31 -3.18
N TRP A 317 -1.11 12.99 -2.24
CA TRP A 317 -0.18 12.39 -1.27
C TRP A 317 -0.87 11.38 -0.36
N ALA A 318 -2.12 11.64 0.02
CA ALA A 318 -2.94 10.72 0.81
C ALA A 318 -3.09 9.34 0.13
N SER A 319 -3.41 9.31 -1.18
CA SER A 319 -3.52 8.08 -1.97
C SER A 319 -2.19 7.33 -2.07
N LEU A 320 -1.09 8.05 -2.32
CA LEU A 320 0.25 7.45 -2.41
C LEU A 320 0.73 6.91 -1.07
N ALA A 321 0.45 7.62 0.03
CA ALA A 321 0.73 7.15 1.38
C ALA A 321 -0.09 5.89 1.72
N ASN A 322 -1.37 5.85 1.35
CA ASN A 322 -2.16 4.64 1.52
C ASN A 322 -1.59 3.47 0.71
N ARG A 323 -1.18 3.74 -0.54
CA ARG A 323 -0.58 2.72 -1.40
C ARG A 323 0.72 2.18 -0.81
N ARG A 324 1.62 3.05 -0.34
CA ARG A 324 2.86 2.66 0.36
C ARG A 324 2.54 1.75 1.55
N ARG A 325 1.61 2.19 2.38
CA ARG A 325 1.14 1.44 3.56
C ARG A 325 0.65 0.04 3.21
N ILE A 326 -0.18 -0.09 2.16
CA ILE A 326 -0.71 -1.38 1.69
C ILE A 326 0.38 -2.22 1.05
N TRP A 327 1.32 -1.61 0.33
CA TRP A 327 2.47 -2.29 -0.26
C TRP A 327 3.34 -2.95 0.81
N ASP A 328 3.59 -2.26 1.92
CA ASP A 328 4.30 -2.81 3.08
C ASP A 328 3.53 -3.99 3.71
N CYS A 329 2.19 -3.90 3.81
CA CYS A 329 1.38 -5.05 4.24
C CYS A 329 1.52 -6.25 3.28
N CYS A 330 1.61 -6.01 1.96
CA CYS A 330 1.83 -7.09 0.98
C CYS A 330 3.19 -7.75 1.21
N LYS A 331 4.24 -6.97 1.43
CA LYS A 331 5.59 -7.47 1.75
C LYS A 331 5.60 -8.42 2.94
N GLU A 332 4.89 -8.08 4.01
CA GLU A 332 4.82 -8.93 5.20
C GLU A 332 4.00 -10.21 5.00
N LEU A 333 2.96 -10.18 4.14
CA LEU A 333 2.17 -11.35 3.79
C LEU A 333 2.92 -12.34 2.88
N VAL A 334 3.84 -11.82 2.07
CA VAL A 334 4.57 -12.61 1.07
C VAL A 334 5.60 -13.55 1.70
N LEU A 335 6.21 -13.19 2.83
CA LEU A 335 7.15 -14.09 3.53
C LEU A 335 6.51 -15.44 3.92
N PRO A 336 5.38 -15.51 4.64
CA PRO A 336 4.74 -16.78 4.94
C PRO A 336 4.12 -17.45 3.71
N TYR A 337 3.78 -16.70 2.67
CA TYR A 337 3.42 -17.29 1.38
C TYR A 337 4.61 -18.08 0.81
N TYR A 338 5.82 -17.50 0.78
CA TYR A 338 7.04 -18.19 0.34
C TYR A 338 7.41 -19.39 1.23
N GLU A 339 7.29 -19.25 2.55
CA GLU A 339 7.53 -20.35 3.47
C GLU A 339 6.57 -21.51 3.19
N ALA A 340 5.28 -21.22 3.01
CA ALA A 340 4.28 -22.24 2.66
C ALA A 340 4.57 -22.83 1.27
N PHE A 341 4.85 -21.99 0.26
CA PHE A 341 5.20 -22.42 -1.09
C PHE A 341 6.38 -23.40 -1.08
N SER A 342 7.46 -23.07 -0.37
CA SER A 342 8.65 -23.92 -0.24
C SER A 342 8.36 -25.26 0.46
N MET A 343 7.36 -25.32 1.35
CA MET A 343 6.92 -26.56 1.99
C MET A 343 6.10 -27.45 1.04
N PHE A 344 5.38 -26.86 0.09
CA PHE A 344 4.59 -27.59 -0.91
C PHE A 344 5.41 -27.99 -2.16
N ASP A 345 6.45 -27.22 -2.50
CA ASP A 345 7.38 -27.49 -3.62
C ASP A 345 8.64 -28.28 -3.20
N GLY A 346 8.69 -28.78 -1.96
CA GLY A 346 9.67 -29.80 -1.56
C GLY A 346 9.53 -31.04 -2.45
N PRO A 347 10.62 -31.77 -2.75
CA PRO A 347 10.60 -32.85 -3.72
C PRO A 347 9.56 -33.89 -3.32
N LEU A 348 8.49 -33.97 -4.11
CA LEU A 348 7.59 -35.11 -4.12
C LEU A 348 8.45 -36.34 -4.46
N GLY A 349 8.68 -37.18 -3.45
CA GLY A 349 9.21 -38.53 -3.62
C GLY A 349 8.21 -39.44 -4.32
#